data_AF-A0A813X260-F1
#
_entry.id   AF-A0A813X260-F1
#
_cell.length_a   1.000
_cell.length_b   1.000
_cell.length_c   1.000
_cell.angle_alpha   90.00
_cell.angle_beta   90.00
_cell.angle_gamma   90.00
#
_symmetry.space_group_name_H-M   'P 1'
#
loop_
_entity.id
_entity.type
_entity.pdbx_description
1 polymer ?
#
loop_
_entity_poly.entity_id
_entity_poly.type
_entity_poly.pdbx_seq_one_letter_code
_entity_poly.pdbx_strand_id
1 'polypeptide(L)'
;MFKGPSLDLSLMSWNILASCWINKESYPTLYELAADYQTRMNTIASQISSLNCNVTILQEAQENIIPSLKEKLGDNYLYQFAPNNPTSASVANGLLTLKKKDKITFFDIILNSNILDEIV
;
A
#
# COMPACT_ATOMS: atom_id res chain seq x y z
N MET A 1 4.13 5.90 39.84
CA MET A 1 3.32 6.30 38.68
C MET A 1 3.51 5.22 37.62
N PHE A 2 2.56 4.29 37.49
CA PHE A 2 2.64 3.26 36.45
C PHE A 2 2.24 3.91 35.11
N LYS A 3 3.19 4.04 34.17
CA LYS A 3 2.82 4.24 32.76
C LYS A 3 2.12 2.95 32.34
N GLY A 4 0.81 3.00 32.10
CA GLY A 4 0.10 1.92 31.43
C GLY A 4 0.73 1.62 30.06
N PRO A 5 0.38 0.48 29.44
CA PRO A 5 0.92 0.15 28.12
C PRO A 5 0.64 1.30 27.14
N SER A 6 1.71 1.85 26.57
CA SER A 6 1.63 2.80 25.46
C SER A 6 1.14 2.06 24.24
N LEU A 7 -0.08 2.33 23.79
CA LEU A 7 -0.62 1.73 22.58
C LEU A 7 -0.18 2.57 21.38
N ASP A 8 1.11 2.46 21.06
CA ASP A 8 1.72 3.25 19.99
C ASP A 8 1.27 2.69 18.64
N LEU A 9 0.45 3.46 17.93
CA LEU A 9 0.06 3.18 16.56
C LEU A 9 1.10 3.78 15.61
N SER A 10 1.72 2.93 14.80
CA SER A 10 2.63 3.33 13.73
C SER A 10 1.97 3.16 12.36
N LEU A 11 2.12 4.20 11.53
CA LEU A 11 1.52 4.29 10.19
C LEU A 11 2.62 4.55 9.15
N MET A 12 2.58 3.80 8.05
CA MET A 12 3.28 4.15 6.82
C MET A 12 2.26 4.55 5.75
N SER A 13 2.53 5.62 5.01
CA SER A 13 1.81 5.99 3.79
C SER A 13 2.82 6.15 2.66
N TRP A 14 2.60 5.48 1.53
CA TRP A 14 3.55 5.49 0.42
C TRP A 14 2.87 5.29 -0.94
N ASN A 15 3.07 6.24 -1.86
CA ASN A 15 2.71 6.05 -3.27
C ASN A 15 3.77 5.18 -3.96
N ILE A 16 3.34 4.01 -4.45
CA ILE A 16 4.25 2.98 -5.00
C ILE A 16 4.38 3.00 -6.52
N LEU A 17 3.75 3.98 -7.20
CA LEU A 17 3.70 4.14 -8.65
C LEU A 17 3.12 2.91 -9.36
N ALA A 18 1.82 2.87 -9.66
CA ALA A 18 1.21 1.70 -10.30
C ALA A 18 1.96 1.30 -11.58
N SER A 19 2.06 0.00 -11.88
CA SER A 19 2.73 -0.46 -13.10
C SER A 19 2.05 0.06 -14.37
N CYS A 20 0.75 0.38 -14.32
CA CYS A 20 0.04 1.04 -15.43
C CYS A 20 0.53 2.48 -15.73
N TRP A 21 1.24 3.12 -14.80
CA TRP A 21 1.85 4.44 -15.01
C TRP A 21 3.25 4.38 -15.60
N ILE A 22 3.87 3.20 -15.58
CA ILE A 22 5.28 3.05 -15.94
C ILE A 22 5.38 2.87 -17.44
N ASN A 23 5.89 3.93 -18.08
CA ASN A 23 6.16 3.95 -19.49
C ASN A 23 7.48 4.68 -19.76
N LYS A 24 8.10 4.37 -20.89
CA LYS A 24 9.43 4.87 -21.24
C LYS A 24 9.43 6.37 -21.55
N GLU A 25 8.30 6.92 -21.96
CA GLU A 25 8.17 8.36 -22.27
C GLU A 25 8.19 9.20 -20.99
N SER A 26 7.48 8.76 -19.95
CA SER A 26 7.43 9.44 -18.65
C SER A 26 8.69 9.19 -17.80
N TYR A 27 9.35 8.04 -17.94
CA TYR A 27 10.49 7.64 -17.10
C TYR A 27 11.71 7.14 -17.90
N PRO A 28 12.25 7.91 -18.86
CA PRO A 28 13.23 7.39 -19.83
C PRO A 28 14.50 6.82 -19.21
N THR A 29 14.99 7.40 -18.10
CA THR A 29 16.21 6.96 -17.41
C THR A 29 15.98 5.89 -16.35
N LEU A 30 14.76 5.82 -15.82
CA LEU A 30 14.40 4.89 -14.74
C LEU A 30 13.55 3.72 -15.24
N TYR A 31 13.16 3.72 -16.52
CA TYR A 31 12.20 2.79 -17.08
C TYR A 31 12.57 1.33 -16.81
N GLU A 32 13.82 0.93 -17.07
CA GLU A 32 14.24 -0.46 -16.85
C GLU A 32 14.09 -0.88 -15.38
N LEU A 33 14.47 0.00 -14.44
CA LEU A 33 14.35 -0.26 -13.01
C LEU A 33 12.87 -0.24 -12.54
N ALA A 34 12.08 0.69 -13.08
CA ALA A 34 10.67 0.86 -12.75
C ALA A 34 9.79 -0.24 -13.39
N ALA A 35 10.16 -0.73 -14.56
CA ALA A 35 9.45 -1.79 -15.27
C ALA A 35 9.75 -3.18 -14.71
N ASP A 36 10.88 -3.35 -14.01
CA ASP A 36 11.19 -4.61 -13.31
C ASP A 36 10.25 -4.81 -12.11
N TYR A 37 9.17 -5.54 -12.38
CA TYR A 37 8.14 -5.88 -11.42
C TYR A 37 8.71 -6.64 -10.21
N GLN A 38 9.61 -7.60 -10.41
CA GLN A 38 10.11 -8.43 -9.32
C GLN A 38 10.98 -7.61 -8.37
N THR A 39 11.88 -6.79 -8.92
CA THR A 39 12.72 -5.90 -8.13
C THR A 39 11.85 -4.94 -7.33
N ARG A 40 10.82 -4.34 -7.95
CA ARG A 40 9.89 -3.46 -7.23
C ARG A 40 9.14 -4.15 -6.11
N MET A 41 8.61 -5.36 -6.34
CA MET A 41 7.88 -6.10 -5.30
C MET A 41 8.80 -6.48 -4.14
N ASN A 42 10.06 -6.83 -4.41
CA ASN A 42 11.05 -7.09 -3.38
C ASN A 42 11.35 -5.83 -2.55
N THR A 43 11.55 -4.68 -3.21
CA THR A 43 11.79 -3.40 -2.51
C THR A 43 10.60 -3.00 -1.66
N ILE A 44 9.38 -3.08 -2.20
CA ILE A 44 8.16 -2.70 -1.47
C ILE A 44 7.99 -3.60 -0.23
N ALA A 45 8.06 -4.92 -0.40
CA ALA A 45 7.92 -5.86 0.71
C ALA A 45 9.04 -5.68 1.76
N SER A 46 10.27 -5.42 1.32
CA SER A 46 11.40 -5.15 2.21
C SER A 46 11.15 -3.91 3.07
N GLN A 47 10.62 -2.81 2.50
CA GLN A 47 10.34 -1.61 3.29
C GLN A 47 9.16 -1.73 4.23
N ILE A 48 8.10 -2.42 3.82
CA ILE A 48 6.98 -2.74 4.72
C ILE A 48 7.49 -3.54 5.92
N SER A 49 8.36 -4.52 5.67
CA SER A 49 8.92 -5.38 6.72
C SER A 49 9.90 -4.63 7.63
N SER A 50 10.74 -3.75 7.08
CA SER A 50 11.76 -3.02 7.83
C SER A 50 11.15 -1.98 8.77
N LEU A 51 10.16 -1.24 8.29
CA LEU A 51 9.45 -0.23 9.09
C LEU A 51 8.50 -0.88 10.10
N ASN A 52 7.98 -2.07 9.79
CA ASN A 52 7.19 -2.90 10.71
C ASN A 52 6.01 -2.13 11.34
N CYS A 53 5.41 -1.23 10.56
CA CYS A 53 4.30 -0.39 10.99
C CYS A 53 3.04 -1.23 11.26
N ASN A 54 2.18 -0.75 12.15
CA ASN A 54 0.91 -1.40 12.44
C ASN A 54 -0.05 -1.34 11.24
N VAL A 55 -0.06 -0.19 10.57
CA VAL A 55 -0.87 0.06 9.38
C VAL A 55 0.06 0.59 8.28
N THR A 56 -0.06 0.01 7.10
CA THR A 56 0.59 0.50 5.88
C THR A 56 -0.48 0.84 4.86
N ILE A 57 -0.36 2.01 4.26
CA ILE A 57 -1.24 2.50 3.20
C ILE A 57 -0.39 2.69 1.95
N LEU A 58 -0.72 1.98 0.88
CA LEU A 58 -0.06 2.10 -0.42
C LEU A 58 -1.01 2.76 -1.41
N GLN A 59 -0.64 3.95 -1.91
CA GLN A 59 -1.34 4.61 -3.01
C GLN A 59 -0.81 4.14 -4.36
N GLU A 60 -1.64 4.26 -5.40
CA GLU A 60 -1.36 3.75 -6.74
C GLU A 60 -0.99 2.26 -6.74
N ALA A 61 -1.61 1.50 -5.84
CA ALA A 61 -1.48 0.06 -5.85
C ALA A 61 -2.42 -0.54 -6.90
N GLN A 62 -1.97 -1.60 -7.58
CA GLN A 62 -2.85 -2.42 -8.41
C GLN A 62 -3.19 -3.69 -7.65
N GLU A 63 -4.44 -4.18 -7.75
CA GLU A 63 -4.90 -5.34 -6.99
C GLU A 63 -4.05 -6.60 -7.24
N ASN A 64 -3.51 -6.72 -8.46
CA ASN A 64 -2.67 -7.85 -8.86
C ASN A 64 -1.33 -7.95 -8.09
N ILE A 65 -0.92 -6.95 -7.32
CA ILE A 65 0.29 -7.04 -6.49
C ILE A 65 0.06 -7.83 -5.19
N ILE A 66 -1.19 -8.00 -4.76
CA ILE A 66 -1.54 -8.62 -3.48
C ILE A 66 -1.00 -10.04 -3.34
N PRO A 67 -1.10 -10.94 -4.34
CA PRO A 67 -0.49 -12.27 -4.26
C PRO A 67 1.02 -12.22 -4.01
N SER A 68 1.75 -11.35 -4.74
CA SER A 68 3.20 -11.19 -4.56
C SER A 68 3.58 -10.64 -3.18
N LEU A 69 2.80 -9.70 -2.64
CA LEU A 69 3.02 -9.20 -1.28
C LEU A 69 2.70 -10.26 -0.22
N LYS A 70 1.64 -11.06 -0.39
CA LYS A 70 1.32 -12.19 0.50
C LYS A 70 2.45 -13.21 0.54
N GLU A 71 3.01 -13.56 -0.61
CA GLU A 71 4.16 -14.48 -0.69
C GLU A 71 5.37 -13.94 0.11
N LYS A 72 5.65 -12.63 0.00
CA LYS A 72 6.85 -12.02 0.59
C LYS A 72 6.70 -11.64 2.07
N LEU A 73 5.51 -11.23 2.49
CA LEU A 73 5.22 -10.74 3.85
C LEU A 73 4.57 -11.82 4.74
N GLY A 74 4.10 -12.91 4.13
CA GLY A 74 3.35 -13.97 4.78
C GLY A 74 1.97 -13.54 5.28
N ASP A 75 1.41 -14.36 6.15
CA ASP A 75 0.07 -14.17 6.73
C ASP A 75 0.02 -13.16 7.89
N ASN A 76 1.06 -12.35 8.09
CA ASN A 76 1.15 -11.38 9.18
C ASN A 76 0.25 -10.15 9.00
N TYR A 77 -0.33 -9.98 7.81
CA TYR A 77 -1.13 -8.81 7.45
C TYR A 77 -2.52 -9.20 6.91
N LEU A 78 -3.50 -8.34 7.19
CA LEU A 78 -4.77 -8.27 6.46
C LEU A 78 -4.61 -7.27 5.32
N TYR A 79 -5.09 -7.62 4.13
CA TYR A 79 -4.98 -6.82 2.91
C TYR A 79 -6.38 -6.33 2.52
N GLN A 80 -6.56 -5.02 2.40
CA GLN A 80 -7.81 -4.39 1.99
C GLN A 80 -7.53 -3.46 0.81
N PHE A 81 -8.11 -3.76 -0.35
CA PHE A 81 -7.97 -2.95 -1.55
C PHE A 81 -9.24 -2.14 -1.79
N ALA A 82 -9.06 -0.86 -2.08
CA ALA A 82 -10.12 0.04 -2.53
C ALA A 82 -9.70 0.59 -3.90
N PRO A 83 -10.35 0.18 -5.00
CA PRO A 83 -10.02 0.68 -6.32
C PRO A 83 -10.31 2.19 -6.40
N ASN A 84 -9.44 2.93 -7.07
CA ASN A 84 -9.67 4.31 -7.46
C ASN A 84 -9.10 4.49 -8.86
N ASN A 85 -9.93 4.85 -9.83
CA ASN A 85 -9.47 5.08 -11.20
C ASN A 85 -9.73 6.54 -11.60
N PRO A 86 -8.97 7.51 -11.06
CA PRO A 86 -9.19 8.94 -11.33
C PRO A 86 -8.80 9.35 -12.77
N THR A 87 -8.35 8.40 -13.58
CA THR A 87 -7.73 8.60 -14.88
C THR A 87 -8.10 7.43 -15.79
N SER A 88 -8.23 7.65 -17.09
CA SER A 88 -8.61 6.64 -18.11
C SER A 88 -7.57 5.52 -18.33
N ALA A 89 -6.86 5.09 -17.28
CA ALA A 89 -5.91 3.98 -17.34
C ALA A 89 -6.63 2.68 -17.69
N SER A 90 -5.98 1.85 -18.51
CA SER A 90 -6.50 0.54 -18.95
C SER A 90 -6.64 -0.47 -17.80
N VAL A 91 -6.00 -0.22 -16.66
CA VAL A 91 -6.08 -1.04 -15.46
C VAL A 91 -6.25 -0.13 -14.26
N ALA A 92 -7.29 -0.39 -13.46
CA ALA A 92 -7.55 0.34 -12.23
C ALA A 92 -6.37 0.19 -11.25
N ASN A 93 -5.92 1.31 -10.69
CA ASN A 93 -5.10 1.33 -9.49
C ASN A 93 -5.99 1.75 -8.30
N GLY A 94 -5.40 2.00 -7.14
CA GLY A 94 -6.17 2.36 -5.96
C GLY A 94 -5.35 2.37 -4.69
N LEU A 95 -6.05 2.21 -3.57
CA LEU A 95 -5.49 2.20 -2.23
C LEU A 95 -5.39 0.75 -1.73
N LEU A 96 -4.18 0.29 -1.42
CA LEU A 96 -3.98 -0.98 -0.71
C LEU A 96 -3.59 -0.70 0.73
N THR A 97 -4.43 -1.12 1.66
CA THR A 97 -4.18 -1.04 3.11
C THR A 97 -3.73 -2.40 3.63
N LEU A 98 -2.59 -2.45 4.31
CA LEU A 98 -2.10 -3.61 5.05
C LEU A 98 -2.22 -3.33 6.55
N LYS A 99 -2.89 -4.22 7.29
CA LYS A 99 -3.08 -4.13 8.75
C LYS A 99 -2.41 -5.32 9.42
N LYS A 100 -1.43 -5.08 10.30
CA LYS A 100 -0.70 -6.16 10.97
C LYS A 100 -1.60 -6.90 11.98
N LYS A 101 -1.68 -8.23 11.91
CA LYS A 101 -2.59 -9.05 12.72
C LYS A 101 -2.21 -9.09 14.21
N ASP A 102 -0.92 -9.09 14.52
CA ASP A 102 -0.43 -9.48 15.86
C ASP A 102 -0.31 -8.31 16.85
N LYS A 103 -0.56 -7.07 16.41
CA LYS A 103 -0.25 -5.86 17.20
C LYS A 103 -1.44 -5.01 17.64
N ILE A 104 -2.69 -5.30 17.25
CA ILE A 104 -3.83 -4.43 17.59
C ILE A 104 -5.12 -5.24 17.79
N THR A 105 -5.74 -5.07 18.96
CA THR A 105 -7.19 -5.26 19.16
C THR A 105 -7.91 -4.24 18.29
N PHE A 106 -8.56 -4.70 17.21
CA PHE A 106 -9.17 -3.81 16.22
C PHE A 106 -10.24 -2.93 16.88
N PHE A 107 -9.96 -1.63 17.04
CA PHE A 107 -11.00 -0.63 16.84
C PHE A 107 -11.13 -0.45 15.34
N ASP A 108 -12.35 -0.51 14.82
CA ASP A 108 -12.64 -0.35 13.40
C ASP A 108 -11.94 0.91 12.87
N ILE A 109 -10.87 0.73 12.11
CA ILE A 109 -10.29 1.83 11.33
C ILE A 109 -11.27 2.06 10.18
N ILE A 110 -12.20 2.98 10.39
CA ILE A 110 -13.14 3.46 9.37
C ILE A 110 -12.33 4.36 8.43
N LEU A 111 -11.96 3.82 7.27
CA LEU A 111 -11.45 4.61 6.16
C LEU A 111 -12.64 5.33 5.51
N ASN A 112 -12.85 6.60 5.85
CA ASN A 112 -13.81 7.44 5.16
C ASN A 112 -13.18 7.93 3.83
N SER A 113 -13.53 7.27 2.73
CA SER A 113 -13.15 7.69 1.36
C SER A 113 -13.87 8.96 0.90
N ASN A 114 -14.89 9.43 1.64
CA ASN A 114 -15.81 10.50 1.23
C ASN A 114 -15.23 11.92 1.37
N ILE A 115 -13.91 12.10 1.47
CA ILE A 115 -13.29 13.44 1.48
C ILE A 115 -12.91 13.88 0.05
N LEU A 116 -13.01 13.01 -0.95
CA LEU A 116 -12.61 13.31 -2.34
C LEU A 116 -13.76 13.42 -3.36
N ASP A 117 -15.00 13.24 -2.94
CA ASP A 117 -16.13 13.62 -3.80
C ASP A 117 -16.37 15.12 -3.59
N GLU A 118 -16.21 15.91 -4.65
CA GLU A 118 -16.80 17.25 -4.70
C GLU A 118 -18.28 17.11 -4.33
N ILE A 119 -18.71 17.87 -3.33
CA ILE A 119 -20.12 18.11 -3.10
C ILE A 119 -20.62 18.82 -4.38
N VAL A 120 -21.26 18.08 -5.27
CA VAL A 120 -22.08 18.62 -6.37
C VAL A 120 -23.50 18.79 -5.89
#